data_AF-A0A9J6EIM4-F1
#
_entry.id   AF-A0A9J6EIM4-F1
#
_cell.length_a   1.000
_cell.length_b   1.000
_cell.length_c   1.000
_cell.angle_alpha   90.00
_cell.angle_beta   90.00
_cell.angle_gamma   90.00
#
_symmetry.space_group_name_H-M   'P 1'
#
loop_
_entity.id
_entity.type
_entity.pdbx_description
1 polymer ?
#
loop_
_entity_poly.entity_id
_entity_poly.type
_entity_poly.pdbx_seq_one_letter_code
_entity_poly.pdbx_strand_id
1 'polypeptide(L)'
;MRFPKKSVREVLSVVSEDTGISPVPWRNSRRSVCVGLWCHRKKRAREVKISSSRTVKHDSLTIHAIRLKVHSMYAKREIPTLDSVIRAVNEDDDLPNFTKTTLWRLMKDIGFTFAKRKRNLALIERSDMTVKKKTIDA
;
A
#
# COMPACT_ATOMS: atom_id res chain seq x y z
N MET A 1 -11.32 46.83 24.65
CA MET A 1 -11.93 45.49 24.85
C MET A 1 -12.04 45.22 26.34
N ARG A 2 -13.25 44.99 26.87
CA ARG A 2 -13.45 44.50 28.25
C ARG A 2 -13.60 42.98 28.19
N PHE A 3 -12.66 42.26 28.80
CA PHE A 3 -12.82 40.82 28.99
C PHE A 3 -13.76 40.56 30.16
N PRO A 4 -14.67 39.57 30.08
CA PRO A 4 -15.51 39.20 31.20
C PRO A 4 -14.64 38.69 32.35
N LYS A 5 -14.96 39.08 33.59
CA LYS A 5 -14.31 38.55 34.82
C LYS A 5 -14.74 37.11 35.16
N LYS A 6 -15.31 36.38 34.19
CA LYS A 6 -15.79 35.02 34.40
C LYS A 6 -14.62 34.05 34.38
N SER A 7 -14.68 33.06 35.25
CA SER A 7 -13.63 32.03 35.28
C SER A 7 -13.75 31.13 34.05
N VAL A 8 -12.62 30.61 33.54
CA VAL A 8 -12.63 29.66 32.41
C VAL A 8 -13.51 28.44 32.72
N ARG A 9 -13.61 28.03 33.98
CA ARG A 9 -14.46 26.90 34.40
C ARG A 9 -15.95 27.21 34.24
N GLU A 10 -16.36 28.41 34.63
CA GLU A 10 -17.75 28.89 34.52
C GLU A 10 -18.19 29.01 33.07
N VAL A 11 -17.31 29.50 32.19
CA VAL A 11 -17.61 29.54 30.75
C VAL A 11 -17.78 28.13 30.17
N LEU A 12 -16.96 27.17 30.61
CA LEU A 12 -17.02 25.79 30.13
C LEU A 12 -18.21 25.00 30.67
N SER A 13 -18.73 25.30 31.87
CA SER A 13 -19.94 24.66 32.38
C SER A 13 -21.16 25.04 31.55
N VAL A 14 -21.33 26.34 31.28
CA VAL A 14 -22.43 26.84 30.44
C VAL A 14 -22.38 26.22 29.04
N VAL A 15 -21.22 26.21 28.40
CA VAL A 15 -21.06 25.60 27.07
C VAL A 15 -21.34 24.09 27.09
N SER A 16 -21.00 23.39 28.18
CA SER A 16 -21.28 21.96 28.31
C SER A 16 -22.78 21.67 28.46
N GLU A 17 -23.50 22.53 29.18
CA GLU A 17 -24.96 22.43 29.32
C GLU A 17 -25.64 22.70 27.98
N ASP A 18 -25.19 23.73 27.25
CA ASP A 18 -25.75 24.11 25.95
C ASP A 18 -25.45 23.09 24.84
N THR A 19 -24.25 22.52 24.82
CA THR A 19 -23.79 21.63 23.74
C THR A 19 -23.94 20.13 24.04
N GLY A 20 -24.21 19.77 25.30
CA GLY A 20 -24.22 18.37 25.76
C GLY A 20 -22.85 17.67 25.71
N ILE A 21 -21.76 18.41 25.48
CA ILE A 21 -20.39 17.86 25.39
C ILE A 21 -19.63 18.22 26.67
N SER A 22 -18.98 17.22 27.28
CA SER A 22 -18.25 17.44 28.53
C SER A 22 -17.19 18.55 28.43
N PRO A 23 -16.86 19.23 29.55
CA PRO A 23 -15.89 20.32 29.57
C PRO A 23 -14.45 19.94 29.20
N VAL A 24 -14.11 18.64 29.24
CA VAL A 24 -12.74 18.12 29.10
C VAL A 24 -12.22 18.24 27.66
N PRO A 25 -12.95 17.81 26.62
CA PRO A 25 -12.61 18.10 25.21
C PRO A 25 -12.33 19.58 24.94
N TRP A 26 -13.16 20.49 25.46
CA TRP A 26 -12.99 21.93 25.30
C TRP A 26 -11.70 22.44 25.96
N ARG A 27 -11.39 21.95 27.16
CA ARG A 27 -10.18 22.31 27.92
C ARG A 27 -8.88 21.79 27.29
N ASN A 28 -8.91 20.56 26.75
CA ASN A 28 -7.76 19.92 26.10
C ASN A 28 -7.60 20.26 24.62
N SER A 29 -8.58 20.93 24.01
CA SER A 29 -8.50 21.46 22.65
C SER A 29 -7.50 22.61 22.59
N ARG A 30 -6.20 22.30 22.60
CA ARG A 30 -5.15 23.32 22.38
C ARG A 30 -4.80 23.53 20.90
N ARG A 31 -5.37 22.78 19.97
CA ARG A 31 -5.16 22.89 18.51
C ARG A 31 -6.13 21.96 17.81
N SER A 32 -7.07 22.52 17.04
CA SER A 32 -7.85 21.93 15.93
C SER A 32 -9.32 22.33 16.05
N VAL A 33 -9.62 23.63 15.97
CA VAL A 33 -10.92 24.05 15.44
C VAL A 33 -10.73 24.16 13.93
N CYS A 34 -10.86 23.04 13.22
CA CYS A 34 -11.32 23.12 11.83
C CYS A 34 -12.84 23.07 11.93
N VAL A 35 -13.44 24.25 11.90
CA VAL A 35 -14.84 24.54 11.55
C VAL A 35 -15.74 23.28 11.52
N GLY A 36 -16.31 22.92 12.67
CA GLY A 36 -17.52 22.09 12.75
C GLY A 36 -17.41 20.56 12.59
N LEU A 37 -16.24 19.95 12.34
CA LEU A 37 -16.15 18.47 12.29
C LEU A 37 -15.11 17.89 13.26
N TRP A 38 -15.51 16.80 13.95
CA TRP A 38 -14.61 15.92 14.67
C TRP A 38 -13.53 15.37 13.71
N CYS A 39 -12.38 16.02 13.73
CA CYS A 39 -11.23 15.59 12.95
C CYS A 39 -10.69 14.30 13.58
N HIS A 40 -10.91 13.17 12.90
CA HIS A 40 -10.25 11.92 13.23
C HIS A 40 -8.75 12.18 13.37
N ARG A 41 -8.12 11.66 14.44
CA ARG A 41 -6.68 11.83 14.70
C ARG A 41 -5.92 11.52 13.41
N LYS A 42 -5.29 12.54 12.81
CA LYS A 42 -4.47 12.35 11.60
C LYS A 42 -3.45 11.24 11.91
N LYS A 43 -3.62 10.06 11.29
CA LYS A 43 -2.61 9.00 11.37
C LYS A 43 -1.31 9.63 10.85
N ARG A 44 -0.23 9.54 11.63
CA ARG A 44 1.09 10.00 11.16
C ARG A 44 1.35 9.34 9.81
N ALA A 45 1.82 10.12 8.84
CA ALA A 45 2.32 9.54 7.60
C ALA A 45 3.39 8.53 8.00
N ARG A 46 3.18 7.25 7.68
CA ARG A 46 4.20 6.24 7.92
C ARG A 46 5.33 6.56 6.96
N GLU A 47 6.49 6.92 7.49
CA GLU A 47 7.70 6.98 6.68
C GLU A 47 8.00 5.54 6.22
N VAL A 48 7.67 5.25 4.96
CA VAL A 48 8.00 3.97 4.35
C VAL A 48 9.49 4.01 4.05
N LYS A 49 10.31 3.38 4.90
CA LYS A 49 11.75 3.22 4.64
C LYS A 49 11.93 2.59 3.25
N ILE A 50 12.75 3.19 2.40
CA ILE A 50 13.01 2.72 1.02
C ILE A 50 13.50 1.25 1.03
N SER A 51 14.26 0.86 2.08
CA SER A 51 14.73 -0.51 2.33
C SER A 51 13.63 -1.55 2.55
N SER A 52 12.40 -1.13 2.85
CA SER A 52 11.26 -2.05 3.00
C SER A 52 10.52 -2.34 1.71
N SER A 53 10.84 -1.63 0.62
CA SER A 53 10.25 -1.88 -0.69
C SER A 53 10.64 -3.27 -1.19
N ARG A 54 9.66 -4.00 -1.74
CA ARG A 54 9.83 -5.42 -2.09
C ARG A 54 10.81 -5.62 -3.25
N THR A 55 10.90 -4.65 -4.14
CA THR A 55 11.90 -4.60 -5.22
C THR A 55 13.34 -4.37 -4.74
N VAL A 56 13.53 -3.83 -3.53
CA VAL A 56 14.86 -3.69 -2.90
C VAL A 56 15.24 -4.96 -2.11
N LYS A 57 14.25 -5.77 -1.71
CA LYS A 57 14.48 -7.01 -0.95
C LYS A 57 14.89 -8.21 -1.80
N HIS A 58 14.48 -8.23 -3.07
CA HIS A 58 14.82 -9.31 -3.99
C HIS A 58 15.70 -8.76 -5.10
N ASP A 59 16.75 -9.51 -5.44
CA ASP A 59 17.68 -9.11 -6.48
C ASP A 59 16.99 -8.99 -7.83
N SER A 60 17.52 -8.11 -8.67
CA SER A 60 17.04 -7.92 -10.05
C SER A 60 17.08 -9.23 -10.86
N LEU A 61 18.04 -10.10 -10.58
CA LEU A 61 18.17 -11.42 -11.19
C LEU A 61 17.02 -12.35 -10.80
N THR A 62 16.66 -12.41 -9.51
CA THR A 62 15.52 -13.19 -9.02
C THR A 62 14.22 -12.71 -9.65
N ILE A 63 14.03 -11.39 -9.73
CA ILE A 63 12.87 -10.77 -10.38
C ILE A 63 12.80 -11.18 -11.86
N HIS A 64 13.94 -11.17 -12.55
CA HIS A 64 14.02 -11.58 -13.94
C HIS A 64 13.69 -13.08 -14.12
N ALA A 65 14.21 -13.95 -13.25
CA ALA A 65 13.92 -15.38 -13.29
C ALA A 65 12.42 -15.69 -13.11
N ILE A 66 11.75 -15.03 -12.15
CA ILE A 66 10.29 -15.15 -11.96
C ILE A 66 9.56 -14.72 -13.24
N ARG A 67 9.97 -13.61 -13.86
CA ARG A 67 9.38 -13.12 -15.11
C ARG A 67 9.54 -14.13 -16.24
N LEU A 68 10.72 -14.73 -16.38
CA LEU A 68 10.98 -15.78 -17.37
C LEU A 68 10.09 -17.01 -17.13
N LYS A 69 9.87 -17.41 -15.88
CA LYS A 69 8.99 -18.56 -15.58
C LYS A 69 7.56 -18.32 -16.03
N VAL A 70 7.00 -17.13 -15.81
CA VAL A 70 5.66 -16.78 -16.32
C VAL A 70 5.61 -16.87 -17.85
N HIS A 71 6.61 -16.30 -18.54
CA HIS A 71 6.70 -16.35 -20.00
C HIS A 71 6.91 -17.76 -20.54
N SER A 72 7.65 -18.61 -19.82
CA SER A 72 7.83 -20.02 -20.19
C SER A 72 6.50 -20.80 -20.16
N MET A 73 5.58 -20.48 -19.22
CA MET A 73 4.25 -21.08 -19.18
C MET A 73 3.42 -20.65 -20.40
N TYR A 74 3.53 -19.38 -20.81
CA TYR A 74 2.92 -18.91 -22.06
C TYR A 74 3.45 -19.66 -23.28
N ALA A 75 4.77 -19.89 -23.36
CA ALA A 75 5.38 -20.67 -24.44
C ALA A 75 4.87 -22.12 -24.48
N LYS A 76 4.66 -22.74 -23.31
CA LYS A 76 4.06 -24.08 -23.17
C LYS A 76 2.55 -24.12 -23.41
N ARG A 77 1.92 -22.98 -23.74
CA ARG A 77 0.46 -22.82 -23.91
C ARG A 77 -0.37 -23.10 -22.64
N GLU A 78 0.26 -23.10 -21.49
CA GLU A 78 -0.41 -23.19 -20.19
C GLU A 78 -0.96 -21.82 -19.79
N ILE A 79 -1.98 -21.79 -18.92
CA ILE A 79 -2.51 -20.52 -18.38
C ILE A 79 -1.71 -20.20 -17.11
N PRO A 80 -0.87 -19.16 -17.10
CA PRO A 80 -0.13 -18.80 -15.89
C PRO A 80 -1.11 -18.22 -14.89
N THR A 81 -1.45 -19.03 -13.90
CA THR A 81 -2.20 -18.62 -12.72
C THR A 81 -1.22 -18.35 -11.60
N LEU A 82 -1.64 -17.61 -10.59
CA LEU A 82 -0.75 -17.31 -9.47
C LEU A 82 -0.28 -18.59 -8.78
N ASP A 83 -1.16 -19.58 -8.63
CA ASP A 83 -0.83 -20.86 -7.99
C ASP A 83 0.13 -21.70 -8.83
N SER A 84 -0.01 -21.71 -10.16
CA SER A 84 0.93 -22.43 -11.02
C SER A 84 2.32 -21.81 -10.96
N VAL A 85 2.41 -20.47 -10.94
CA VAL A 85 3.69 -19.75 -10.85
C VAL A 85 4.35 -19.97 -9.49
N ILE A 86 3.60 -19.93 -8.38
CA ILE A 86 4.16 -20.22 -7.05
C ILE A 86 4.77 -21.61 -7.02
N ARG A 87 4.05 -22.61 -7.52
CA ARG A 87 4.55 -23.98 -7.56
C ARG A 87 5.84 -24.05 -8.37
N ALA A 88 5.85 -23.51 -9.59
CA ALA A 88 7.03 -23.53 -10.44
C ALA A 88 8.23 -22.79 -9.85
N VAL A 89 8.01 -21.68 -9.14
CA VAL A 89 9.08 -20.91 -8.49
C VAL A 89 9.62 -21.63 -7.25
N ASN A 90 8.76 -22.28 -6.47
CA ASN A 90 9.17 -22.98 -5.26
C ASN A 90 9.76 -24.38 -5.54
N GLU A 91 9.53 -24.92 -6.74
CA GLU A 91 10.16 -26.15 -7.24
C GLU A 91 11.59 -25.92 -7.76
N ASP A 92 11.95 -24.67 -8.11
CA ASP A 92 13.30 -24.33 -8.56
C ASP A 92 14.20 -24.04 -7.35
N ASP A 93 15.20 -24.89 -7.11
CA ASP A 93 16.14 -24.73 -5.96
C ASP A 93 16.97 -23.44 -6.03
N ASP A 94 17.14 -22.87 -7.23
CA ASP A 94 17.87 -21.61 -7.45
C ASP A 94 17.09 -20.37 -7.01
N LEU A 95 15.77 -20.50 -6.76
CA LEU A 95 14.91 -19.39 -6.36
C LEU A 95 14.48 -19.53 -4.88
N PRO A 96 14.35 -18.40 -4.17
CA PRO A 96 13.82 -18.45 -2.81
C PRO A 96 12.34 -18.84 -2.82
N ASN A 97 11.90 -19.53 -1.77
CA ASN A 97 10.49 -19.89 -1.61
C ASN A 97 9.62 -18.67 -1.31
N PHE A 98 8.51 -18.53 -2.04
CA PHE A 98 7.56 -17.45 -1.88
C PHE A 98 6.18 -17.93 -1.40
N THR A 99 5.52 -17.08 -0.62
CA THR A 99 4.10 -17.23 -0.32
C THR A 99 3.23 -16.57 -1.38
N LYS A 100 1.98 -17.01 -1.52
CA LYS A 100 1.04 -16.49 -2.52
C LYS A 100 0.87 -14.97 -2.50
N THR A 101 0.77 -14.40 -1.31
CA THR A 101 0.58 -12.96 -1.14
C THR A 101 1.85 -12.16 -1.44
N THR A 102 3.03 -12.70 -1.13
CA THR A 102 4.31 -12.04 -1.40
C THR A 102 4.64 -12.07 -2.88
N LEU A 103 4.48 -13.21 -3.55
CA LEU A 103 4.67 -13.33 -4.98
C LEU A 103 3.71 -12.42 -5.76
N TRP A 104 2.41 -12.44 -5.45
CA TRP A 104 1.44 -11.54 -6.12
C TRP A 104 1.84 -10.07 -5.99
N ARG A 105 2.22 -9.67 -4.79
CA ARG A 105 2.71 -8.32 -4.51
C ARG A 105 3.93 -8.00 -5.38
N LEU A 106 4.92 -8.87 -5.44
CA LEU A 106 6.11 -8.70 -6.29
C LEU A 106 5.74 -8.56 -7.76
N MET A 107 4.90 -9.45 -8.27
CA MET A 107 4.44 -9.43 -9.66
C MET A 107 3.71 -8.12 -10.00
N LYS A 108 2.87 -7.63 -9.08
CA LYS A 108 2.21 -6.34 -9.21
C LYS A 108 3.20 -5.16 -9.28
N ASP A 109 4.27 -5.20 -8.49
CA ASP A 109 5.32 -4.16 -8.52
C ASP A 109 6.14 -4.20 -9.82
N ILE A 110 6.33 -5.39 -10.41
CA ILE A 110 7.02 -5.57 -11.71
C ILE A 110 6.15 -5.06 -12.88
N GLY A 111 4.81 -5.09 -12.71
CA GLY A 111 3.85 -4.64 -13.73
C GLY A 111 2.92 -5.74 -14.25
N PHE A 112 2.84 -6.89 -13.58
CA PHE A 112 1.85 -7.90 -13.91
C PHE A 112 0.46 -7.54 -13.38
N THR A 113 -0.55 -7.96 -14.13
CA THR A 113 -1.96 -7.83 -13.77
C THR A 113 -2.73 -9.09 -14.11
N PHE A 114 -3.88 -9.28 -13.47
CA PHE A 114 -4.79 -10.36 -13.84
C PHE A 114 -5.67 -9.94 -15.00
N ALA A 115 -5.74 -10.78 -16.03
CA ALA A 115 -6.69 -10.66 -17.11
C ALA A 115 -7.57 -11.90 -17.18
N LYS A 116 -8.86 -11.68 -17.48
CA LYS A 116 -9.81 -12.79 -17.61
C LYS A 116 -9.54 -13.57 -18.89
N ARG A 117 -9.31 -14.88 -18.75
CA ARG A 117 -9.14 -15.82 -19.87
C ARG A 117 -10.11 -17.00 -19.69
N LYS A 118 -11.25 -16.95 -20.39
CA LYS A 118 -12.37 -17.90 -20.23
C LYS A 118 -12.84 -17.96 -18.76
N ARG A 119 -12.69 -19.11 -18.10
CA ARG A 119 -13.05 -19.35 -16.69
C ARG A 119 -11.92 -19.01 -15.69
N ASN A 120 -10.70 -18.76 -16.17
CA ASN A 120 -9.53 -18.54 -15.34
C ASN A 120 -9.03 -17.10 -15.41
N LEU A 121 -8.25 -16.69 -14.41
CA LEU A 121 -7.50 -15.44 -14.41
C LEU A 121 -6.04 -15.74 -14.78
N ALA A 122 -5.58 -15.17 -15.89
CA ALA A 122 -4.20 -15.30 -16.35
C ALA A 122 -3.37 -14.08 -15.92
N LEU A 123 -2.11 -14.28 -15.54
CA LEU A 123 -1.18 -13.18 -15.27
C LEU A 123 -0.57 -12.65 -16.56
N ILE A 124 -1.00 -11.45 -16.97
CA ILE A 124 -0.46 -10.76 -18.14
C ILE A 124 0.46 -9.63 -17.68
N GLU A 125 1.58 -9.50 -18.35
CA GLU A 125 2.50 -8.38 -18.16
C GLU A 125 2.00 -7.13 -18.89
N ARG A 126 1.95 -6.01 -18.18
CA ARG A 126 1.62 -4.70 -18.78
C ARG A 126 2.80 -4.15 -19.56
N SER A 127 2.63 -4.01 -20.86
CA SER A 127 3.63 -3.41 -21.76
C SER A 127 3.92 -1.94 -21.42
N ASP A 128 2.95 -1.20 -20.86
CA ASP A 128 3.11 0.21 -20.50
C ASP A 128 4.03 0.47 -19.30
N MET A 129 4.35 -0.56 -18.50
CA MET A 129 5.24 -0.44 -17.34
C MET A 129 6.71 -0.80 -17.67
N THR A 130 7.00 -1.25 -18.90
CA THR A 130 8.33 -1.76 -19.29
C THR A 130 9.32 -0.72 -19.84
N VAL A 131 8.97 0.57 -19.85
CA VAL A 131 9.89 1.64 -20.28
C VAL A 131 10.73 2.15 -19.11
N LYS A 132 11.77 1.39 -18.75
CA LYS A 132 12.98 1.91 -18.08
C LYS A 132 14.23 1.25 -18.65
N LYS A 133 14.41 1.33 -19.97
CA LYS A 133 15.75 1.26 -20.53
C LYS A 133 16.33 2.66 -20.40
N LYS A 134 17.24 2.85 -19.44
CA LYS A 134 18.23 3.93 -19.59
C LYS A 134 19.08 3.47 -20.77
N THR A 135 18.90 4.09 -21.93
CA THR A 135 19.88 4.04 -23.00
C THR A 135 21.18 4.54 -22.38
N ILE A 136 22.20 3.69 -22.36
CA ILE A 136 23.58 4.15 -22.18
C ILE A 136 24.00 4.46 -23.61
N ASP A 137 23.92 5.74 -23.98
CA ASP A 137 24.47 6.21 -25.25
C ASP A 137 25.99 5.98 -25.23
N ALA A 138 26.49 5.46 -26.35
CA ALA A 138 27.87 5.06 -26.57
C ALA A 138 28.86 6.24 -26.56
#